data_AF-A0A059FF63-F1
#
_entry.id   AF-A0A059FF63-F1
#
_cell.length_a   1.000
_cell.length_b   1.000
_cell.length_c   1.000
_cell.angle_alpha   90.00
_cell.angle_beta   90.00
_cell.angle_gamma   90.00
#
_symmetry.space_group_name_H-M   'P 1'
#
loop_
_entity.id
_entity.type
_entity.pdbx_description
1 polymer ?
#
loop_
_entity_poly.entity_id
_entity_poly.type
_entity_poly.pdbx_seq_one_letter_code
_entity_poly.pdbx_strand_id
1 'polypeptide(L)'
;MVIPAANWLGPTVDFSDLADCIERLTIPVVLIGLGAQDASYSGSINVPEGTVRLVKAVAARSASISVRGEYTKQILNGLGVQNVTVTGCPSLYHDFRRFTQPPSKPHVRADRGLIHSTRYSASYAPFAKADSVHRRLFRFAFARKLDILFQSEPEEMAWLAGLTKAGGLDDQLRSLLMEIYDAGDWDKLVAYWQAHGKVFYDVDEWSRSLDAYDYVLGTRLHGTIMALNSGVPAALVYHDSRTREMAEFAAIPSISAEQLRLDSRSVEALFRKADLDRYYQRRKENHLKYQAFLKASGLNPADGFGLAQEHKTEG
;
A
#
# COMPACT_ATOMS: atom_id res chain seq x y z
N MET A 1 -9.41 5.28 -23.29
CA MET A 1 -8.14 5.41 -22.52
C MET A 1 -8.38 4.98 -21.09
N VAL A 2 -7.49 4.19 -20.48
CA VAL A 2 -7.59 3.79 -19.06
C VAL A 2 -6.43 4.42 -18.29
N ILE A 3 -6.74 5.09 -17.17
CA ILE A 3 -5.77 5.83 -16.35
C ILE A 3 -5.75 5.23 -14.94
N PRO A 4 -4.68 4.52 -14.56
CA PRO A 4 -4.49 4.08 -13.19
C PRO A 4 -4.04 5.28 -12.34
N ALA A 5 -4.91 5.73 -11.45
CA ALA A 5 -4.61 6.80 -10.51
C ALA A 5 -4.09 6.26 -9.18
N ALA A 6 -3.58 7.15 -8.35
CA ALA A 6 -3.20 6.86 -6.98
C ALA A 6 -3.63 8.00 -6.06
N ASN A 7 -2.70 8.55 -5.31
CA ASN A 7 -2.89 9.69 -4.40
C ASN A 7 -2.90 11.04 -5.15
N TRP A 8 -3.65 11.13 -6.25
CA TRP A 8 -3.61 12.31 -7.13
C TRP A 8 -4.47 13.47 -6.64
N LEU A 9 -5.43 13.23 -5.73
CA LEU A 9 -6.20 14.30 -5.09
C LEU A 9 -5.48 14.79 -3.83
N GLY A 10 -4.63 15.80 -3.98
CA GLY A 10 -3.87 16.40 -2.89
C GLY A 10 -3.42 17.82 -3.25
N PRO A 11 -2.84 18.56 -2.29
CA PRO A 11 -2.49 19.96 -2.51
C PRO A 11 -1.19 20.17 -3.29
N THR A 12 -0.38 19.13 -3.50
CA THR A 12 1.01 19.28 -3.96
C THR A 12 1.24 18.99 -5.43
N VAL A 13 0.33 18.28 -6.10
CA VAL A 13 0.51 17.87 -7.51
C VAL A 13 -0.63 18.44 -8.34
N ASP A 14 -0.26 19.20 -9.38
CA ASP A 14 -1.18 19.73 -10.36
C ASP A 14 -1.06 18.97 -11.69
N PHE A 15 -2.18 18.44 -12.18
CA PHE A 15 -2.24 17.64 -13.40
C PHE A 15 -2.74 18.44 -14.62
N SER A 16 -2.40 19.72 -14.71
CA SER A 16 -2.77 20.62 -15.82
C SER A 16 -2.49 20.04 -17.20
N ASP A 17 -1.27 19.51 -17.44
CA ASP A 17 -0.90 18.95 -18.75
C ASP A 17 -1.76 17.73 -19.15
N LEU A 18 -2.09 16.89 -18.15
CA LEU A 18 -2.97 15.74 -18.38
C LEU A 18 -4.40 16.22 -18.62
N ALA A 19 -4.88 17.25 -17.90
CA ALA A 19 -6.18 17.85 -18.15
C ALA A 19 -6.29 18.35 -19.59
N ASP A 20 -5.30 19.12 -20.08
CA ASP A 20 -5.25 19.62 -21.45
C ASP A 20 -5.30 18.48 -22.48
N CYS A 21 -4.63 17.36 -22.20
CA CYS A 21 -4.71 16.17 -23.04
C CYS A 21 -6.14 15.59 -23.05
N ILE A 22 -6.71 15.32 -21.87
CA ILE A 22 -8.04 14.69 -21.74
C ILE A 22 -9.15 15.57 -22.33
N GLU A 23 -9.09 16.89 -22.18
CA GLU A 23 -10.06 17.83 -22.72
C GLU A 23 -10.11 17.81 -24.26
N ARG A 24 -9.01 17.45 -24.93
CA ARG A 24 -8.94 17.31 -26.39
C ARG A 24 -9.38 15.94 -26.90
N LEU A 25 -9.53 14.95 -26.02
CA LEU A 25 -9.96 13.61 -26.42
C LEU A 25 -11.45 13.57 -26.75
N THR A 26 -11.78 12.79 -27.78
CA THR A 26 -13.17 12.46 -28.19
C THR A 26 -13.56 11.02 -27.84
N ILE A 27 -12.63 10.25 -27.27
CA ILE A 27 -12.83 8.86 -26.87
C ILE A 27 -13.21 8.77 -25.37
N PRO A 28 -13.85 7.66 -24.93
CA PRO A 28 -14.08 7.39 -23.51
C PRO A 28 -12.77 7.34 -22.71
N VAL A 29 -12.82 7.86 -21.48
CA VAL A 29 -11.70 7.86 -20.54
C VAL A 29 -12.18 7.20 -19.24
N VAL A 30 -11.42 6.23 -18.73
CA VAL A 30 -11.76 5.52 -17.49
C VAL A 30 -10.63 5.76 -16.50
N LEU A 31 -10.94 6.41 -15.38
CA LEU A 31 -9.98 6.68 -14.32
C LEU A 31 -10.28 5.77 -13.12
N ILE A 32 -9.24 5.07 -12.66
CA ILE A 32 -9.38 3.97 -11.71
C ILE A 32 -8.54 4.21 -10.46
N GLY A 33 -9.15 4.04 -9.29
CA GLY A 33 -8.46 4.03 -8.01
C GLY A 33 -7.92 5.38 -7.57
N LEU A 34 -8.63 6.47 -7.88
CA LEU A 34 -8.29 7.81 -7.39
C LEU A 34 -8.43 7.88 -5.87
N GLY A 35 -7.43 8.46 -5.19
CA GLY A 35 -7.42 8.63 -3.75
C GLY A 35 -7.09 10.06 -3.37
N ALA A 36 -7.84 10.57 -2.40
CA ALA A 36 -7.54 11.81 -1.69
C ALA A 36 -6.47 11.59 -0.62
N GLN A 37 -5.57 12.56 -0.47
CA GLN A 37 -4.53 12.54 0.55
C GLN A 37 -4.54 13.85 1.34
N ASP A 38 -5.02 13.76 2.58
CA ASP A 38 -4.97 14.83 3.58
C ASP A 38 -4.17 14.36 4.81
N ALA A 39 -3.16 15.14 5.20
CA ALA A 39 -2.40 14.91 6.42
C ALA A 39 -3.18 15.32 7.69
N SER A 40 -4.13 16.25 7.57
CA SER A 40 -4.83 16.90 8.67
C SER A 40 -6.20 16.29 9.01
N TYR A 41 -6.73 15.40 8.15
CA TYR A 41 -8.10 14.86 8.26
C TYR A 41 -9.19 15.96 8.40
N SER A 42 -8.93 17.16 7.90
CA SER A 42 -9.75 18.35 8.13
C SER A 42 -11.06 18.37 7.35
N GLY A 43 -11.25 17.41 6.43
CA GLY A 43 -12.45 17.33 5.59
C GLY A 43 -12.39 18.21 4.33
N SER A 44 -11.40 19.10 4.21
CA SER A 44 -11.20 19.96 3.05
C SER A 44 -9.77 19.89 2.55
N ILE A 45 -9.58 19.41 1.32
CA ILE A 45 -8.28 19.45 0.64
C ILE A 45 -8.31 20.58 -0.36
N ASN A 46 -7.30 21.44 -0.33
CA ASN A 46 -7.07 22.39 -1.42
C ASN A 46 -6.55 21.59 -2.63
N VAL A 47 -7.38 21.40 -3.66
CA VAL A 47 -7.01 20.68 -4.88
C VAL A 47 -6.63 21.71 -5.96
N PRO A 48 -5.43 21.62 -6.56
CA PRO A 48 -5.00 22.52 -7.62
C PRO A 48 -5.98 22.57 -8.80
N GLU A 49 -6.07 23.72 -9.46
CA GLU A 49 -7.05 23.98 -10.52
C GLU A 49 -6.93 23.00 -11.69
N GLY A 50 -5.72 22.66 -12.14
CA GLY A 50 -5.53 21.68 -13.22
C GLY A 50 -5.98 20.28 -12.83
N THR A 51 -5.78 19.87 -11.58
CA THR A 51 -6.33 18.61 -11.05
C THR A 51 -7.87 18.65 -10.99
N VAL A 52 -8.48 19.78 -10.63
CA VAL A 52 -9.95 19.96 -10.69
C VAL A 52 -10.44 19.87 -12.14
N ARG A 53 -9.76 20.50 -13.10
CA ARG A 53 -10.05 20.39 -14.53
C ARG A 53 -9.96 18.95 -15.01
N LEU A 54 -8.89 18.24 -14.64
CA LEU A 54 -8.69 16.84 -14.99
C LEU A 54 -9.88 15.97 -14.57
N VAL A 55 -10.28 16.01 -13.29
CA VAL A 55 -11.37 15.14 -12.81
C VAL A 55 -12.70 15.48 -13.48
N LYS A 56 -12.97 16.76 -13.78
CA LYS A 56 -14.16 17.17 -14.54
C LYS A 56 -14.11 16.70 -16.00
N ALA A 57 -12.96 16.82 -16.66
CA ALA A 57 -12.77 16.39 -18.03
C ALA A 57 -12.92 14.87 -18.19
N VAL A 58 -12.45 14.10 -17.21
CA VAL A 58 -12.66 12.64 -17.12
C VAL A 58 -14.12 12.32 -16.81
N ALA A 59 -14.74 13.01 -15.85
CA ALA A 59 -16.14 12.81 -15.49
C ALA A 59 -17.08 12.97 -16.70
N ALA A 60 -16.84 13.98 -17.54
CA ALA A 60 -17.61 14.23 -18.77
C ALA A 60 -17.45 13.13 -19.85
N ARG A 61 -16.44 12.27 -19.73
CA ARG A 61 -16.06 11.23 -20.73
C ARG A 61 -16.13 9.81 -20.16
N SER A 62 -16.66 9.65 -18.96
CA SER A 62 -16.73 8.38 -18.24
C SER A 62 -18.14 8.12 -17.74
N ALA A 63 -18.53 6.84 -17.68
CA ALA A 63 -19.76 6.47 -16.98
C ALA A 63 -19.64 6.78 -15.48
N SER A 64 -18.45 6.58 -14.92
CA SER A 64 -18.11 6.89 -13.54
C SER A 64 -16.60 6.95 -13.34
N ILE A 65 -16.14 7.69 -12.32
CA ILE A 65 -14.77 7.68 -11.82
C ILE A 65 -14.66 6.69 -10.66
N SER A 66 -13.70 5.77 -10.74
CA SER A 66 -13.41 4.84 -9.66
C SER A 66 -12.50 5.50 -8.61
N VAL A 67 -12.92 5.46 -7.35
CA VAL A 67 -12.19 6.02 -6.20
C VAL A 67 -11.88 4.98 -5.13
N ARG A 68 -10.88 5.29 -4.29
CA ARG A 68 -10.35 4.41 -3.23
C ARG A 68 -11.27 4.28 -2.01
N GLY A 69 -12.10 5.28 -1.73
CA GLY A 69 -13.07 5.22 -0.63
C GLY A 69 -14.08 6.37 -0.64
N GLU A 70 -14.90 6.43 0.40
CA GLU A 70 -16.00 7.39 0.51
C GLU A 70 -15.51 8.83 0.78
N TYR A 71 -14.40 9.01 1.47
CA TYR A 71 -13.83 10.34 1.70
C TYR A 71 -13.37 10.97 0.37
N THR A 72 -12.70 10.18 -0.47
CA THR A 72 -12.32 10.64 -1.82
C THR A 72 -13.56 10.99 -2.66
N LYS A 73 -14.63 10.20 -2.56
CA LYS A 73 -15.91 10.49 -3.23
C LYS A 73 -16.54 11.79 -2.74
N GLN A 74 -16.55 12.04 -1.43
CA GLN A 74 -17.08 13.28 -0.85
C GLN A 74 -16.36 14.52 -1.39
N ILE A 75 -15.03 14.46 -1.54
CA ILE A 75 -14.24 15.55 -2.13
C ILE A 75 -14.64 15.80 -3.59
N LEU A 76 -14.74 14.75 -4.41
CA LEU A 76 -15.17 14.90 -5.80
C LEU A 76 -16.58 15.48 -5.92
N ASN A 77 -17.51 15.04 -5.08
CA ASN A 77 -18.86 15.59 -5.03
C ASN A 77 -18.85 17.09 -4.69
N GLY A 78 -17.99 17.50 -3.74
CA GLY A 78 -17.78 18.92 -3.41
C GLY A 78 -17.20 19.75 -4.56
N LEU A 79 -16.46 19.12 -5.49
CA LEU A 79 -15.96 19.74 -6.72
C LEU A 79 -16.97 19.71 -7.88
N GLY A 80 -18.17 19.19 -7.66
CA GLY A 80 -19.25 19.08 -8.66
C GLY A 80 -19.19 17.82 -9.54
N VAL A 81 -18.36 16.83 -9.20
CA VAL A 81 -18.26 15.55 -9.91
C VAL A 81 -19.06 14.49 -9.17
N GLN A 82 -20.21 14.08 -9.74
CA GLN A 82 -21.19 13.20 -9.07
C GLN A 82 -21.15 11.74 -9.56
N ASN A 83 -20.67 11.49 -10.78
CA ASN A 83 -20.55 10.13 -11.33
C ASN A 83 -19.29 9.44 -10.76
N VAL A 84 -19.39 9.02 -9.50
CA VAL A 84 -18.27 8.43 -8.75
C VAL A 84 -18.68 7.09 -8.15
N THR A 85 -17.84 6.07 -8.32
CA THR A 85 -18.03 4.73 -7.75
C THR A 85 -16.86 4.39 -6.85
N VAL A 86 -17.17 4.03 -5.60
CA VAL A 86 -16.14 3.56 -4.66
C VAL A 86 -15.80 2.11 -4.98
N THR A 87 -14.58 1.87 -5.43
CA THR A 87 -14.09 0.54 -5.80
C THR A 87 -12.79 0.16 -5.11
N GLY A 88 -12.17 1.04 -4.32
CA GLY A 88 -10.86 0.75 -3.73
C GLY A 88 -9.71 0.78 -4.75
N CYS A 89 -8.56 0.29 -4.31
CA CYS A 89 -7.38 0.12 -5.16
C CYS A 89 -7.49 -1.18 -5.98
N PRO A 90 -7.21 -1.18 -7.30
CA PRO A 90 -7.26 -2.39 -8.12
C PRO A 90 -6.41 -3.56 -7.63
N SER A 91 -5.31 -3.27 -6.91
CA SER A 91 -4.44 -4.29 -6.33
C SER A 91 -5.16 -5.20 -5.32
N LEU A 92 -6.27 -4.74 -4.72
CA LEU A 92 -7.10 -5.58 -3.85
C LEU A 92 -7.60 -6.84 -4.55
N TYR A 93 -7.80 -6.79 -5.87
CA TYR A 93 -8.46 -7.84 -6.65
C TYR A 93 -7.50 -8.70 -7.44
N HIS A 94 -6.20 -8.48 -7.29
CA HIS A 94 -5.20 -9.27 -7.97
C HIS A 94 -4.93 -10.56 -7.18
N ASP A 95 -5.10 -11.71 -7.82
CA ASP A 95 -4.76 -13.02 -7.27
C ASP A 95 -3.35 -13.40 -7.73
N PHE A 96 -2.36 -13.23 -6.86
CA PHE A 96 -0.96 -13.53 -7.16
C PHE A 96 -0.69 -15.04 -7.22
N ARG A 97 -1.44 -15.81 -6.44
CA ARG A 97 -1.38 -17.27 -6.39
C ARG A 97 -2.67 -17.84 -5.86
N ARG A 98 -2.88 -19.13 -6.08
CA ARG A 98 -3.90 -19.88 -5.32
C ARG A 98 -3.39 -20.09 -3.91
N PHE A 99 -4.23 -19.81 -2.92
CA PHE A 99 -3.94 -20.05 -1.51
C PHE A 99 -5.21 -20.49 -0.78
N THR A 100 -5.04 -21.17 0.34
CA THR A 100 -6.13 -21.40 1.29
C THR A 100 -6.16 -20.24 2.27
N GLN A 101 -7.34 -19.65 2.47
CA GLN A 101 -7.52 -18.60 3.46
C GLN A 101 -6.94 -19.03 4.81
N PRO A 102 -6.09 -18.20 5.46
CA PRO A 102 -5.56 -18.51 6.77
C PRO A 102 -6.68 -18.62 7.81
N PRO A 103 -6.47 -19.37 8.90
CA PRO A 103 -7.46 -19.47 9.98
C PRO A 103 -7.87 -18.09 10.51
N SER A 104 -9.13 -17.95 10.92
CA SER A 104 -9.69 -16.70 11.47
C SER A 104 -8.86 -16.11 12.61
N LYS A 105 -8.18 -16.99 13.37
CA LYS A 105 -7.25 -16.65 14.44
C LYS A 105 -5.90 -17.28 14.13
N PRO A 106 -5.05 -16.62 13.32
CA PRO A 106 -3.76 -17.18 12.96
C PRO A 106 -2.87 -17.28 14.20
N HIS A 107 -2.11 -18.37 14.28
CA HIS A 107 -0.99 -18.45 15.21
C HIS A 107 0.20 -17.72 14.58
N VAL A 108 0.75 -16.72 15.27
CA VAL A 108 1.91 -15.97 14.79
C VAL A 108 3.03 -16.04 15.81
N ARG A 109 4.26 -16.30 15.36
CA ARG A 109 5.47 -16.15 16.16
C ARG A 109 6.09 -14.78 15.86
N ALA A 110 6.34 -13.99 16.91
CA ALA A 110 6.80 -12.60 16.77
C ALA A 110 8.18 -12.44 16.10
N ASP A 111 8.98 -13.50 16.00
CA ASP A 111 10.28 -13.55 15.33
C ASP A 111 10.22 -14.00 13.86
N ARG A 112 9.03 -14.36 13.35
CA ARG A 112 8.80 -14.79 11.96
C ARG A 112 7.91 -13.83 11.18
N GLY A 113 8.11 -12.53 11.40
CA GLY A 113 7.42 -11.47 10.68
C GLY A 113 8.23 -10.88 9.54
N LEU A 114 7.54 -10.41 8.51
CA LEU A 114 8.08 -9.45 7.54
C LEU A 114 7.59 -8.04 7.89
N ILE A 115 8.53 -7.12 8.09
CA ILE A 115 8.22 -5.71 8.37
C ILE A 115 8.29 -4.91 7.07
N HIS A 116 7.40 -3.95 6.88
CA HIS A 116 7.55 -2.98 5.78
C HIS A 116 7.26 -1.56 6.24
N SER A 117 8.10 -0.63 5.83
CA SER A 117 7.93 0.78 6.13
C SER A 117 8.29 1.60 4.91
N THR A 118 8.26 2.92 5.02
CA THR A 118 8.86 3.78 4.02
C THR A 118 9.47 5.00 4.65
N ARG A 119 10.56 5.43 4.06
CA ARG A 119 11.18 6.73 4.32
C ARG A 119 11.31 7.58 3.06
N TYR A 120 10.99 7.02 1.88
CA TYR A 120 11.18 7.54 0.52
C TYR A 120 12.63 7.92 0.16
N SER A 121 13.36 8.60 1.04
CA SER A 121 14.77 8.95 0.90
C SER A 121 15.44 9.08 2.26
N ALA A 122 16.72 8.69 2.36
CA ALA A 122 17.51 8.88 3.58
C ALA A 122 18.15 10.28 3.62
N SER A 123 18.15 11.02 2.51
CA SER A 123 18.67 12.39 2.43
C SER A 123 17.82 13.42 3.19
N TYR A 124 16.62 13.05 3.64
CA TYR A 124 15.75 13.94 4.41
C TYR A 124 16.04 13.83 5.91
N ALA A 125 16.96 14.66 6.40
CA ALA A 125 17.39 14.70 7.81
C ALA A 125 16.24 14.74 8.85
N PRO A 126 15.09 15.40 8.61
CA PRO A 126 13.97 15.35 9.57
C PRO A 126 13.40 13.95 9.78
N PHE A 127 13.49 13.03 8.81
CA PHE A 127 13.05 11.65 9.01
C PHE A 127 13.96 10.89 9.99
N ALA A 128 15.28 11.05 9.85
CA ALA A 128 16.25 10.42 10.74
C ALA A 128 16.09 10.88 12.20
N LYS A 129 15.63 12.12 12.40
CA LYS A 129 15.52 12.77 13.71
C LYS A 129 14.13 12.67 14.33
N ALA A 130 13.06 12.62 13.55
CA ALA A 130 11.69 12.53 14.06
C ALA A 130 11.36 11.15 14.61
N ASP A 131 10.62 11.08 15.72
CA ASP A 131 10.02 9.82 16.20
C ASP A 131 8.75 9.48 15.39
N SER A 132 8.97 9.06 14.14
CA SER A 132 7.88 8.62 13.26
C SER A 132 7.59 7.13 13.43
N VAL A 133 6.35 6.72 13.18
CA VAL A 133 5.99 5.29 13.11
C VAL A 133 6.85 4.52 12.12
N HIS A 134 7.24 5.20 11.03
CA HIS A 134 8.09 4.61 10.02
C HIS A 134 9.45 4.23 10.59
N ARG A 135 10.14 5.18 11.25
CA ARG A 135 11.44 4.97 11.90
C ARG A 135 11.33 3.93 13.02
N ARG A 136 10.27 3.96 13.83
CA ARG A 136 10.02 2.94 14.86
C ARG A 136 9.96 1.52 14.27
N LEU A 137 9.38 1.33 13.09
CA LEU A 137 9.37 0.03 12.39
C LEU A 137 10.75 -0.41 11.89
N PHE A 138 11.57 0.50 11.34
CA PHE A 138 12.96 0.19 10.95
C PHE A 138 13.78 -0.27 12.17
N ARG A 139 13.70 0.47 13.28
CA ARG A 139 14.39 0.13 14.54
C ARG A 139 13.91 -1.19 15.12
N PHE A 140 12.60 -1.42 15.11
CA PHE A 140 12.03 -2.68 15.59
C PHE A 140 12.52 -3.88 14.76
N ALA A 141 12.51 -3.77 13.43
CA ALA A 141 12.99 -4.84 12.56
C ALA A 141 14.48 -5.14 12.81
N PHE A 142 15.32 -4.10 12.89
CA PHE A 142 16.75 -4.23 13.17
C PHE A 142 17.03 -4.85 14.54
N ALA A 143 16.43 -4.30 15.61
CA ALA A 143 16.64 -4.77 16.98
C ALA A 143 16.19 -6.22 17.19
N ARG A 144 15.19 -6.69 16.43
CA ARG A 144 14.66 -8.05 16.50
C ARG A 144 15.20 -8.99 15.42
N LYS A 145 16.05 -8.51 14.52
CA LYS A 145 16.55 -9.27 13.36
C LYS A 145 15.42 -9.86 12.52
N LEU A 146 14.35 -9.08 12.34
CA LEU A 146 13.24 -9.43 11.45
C LEU A 146 13.59 -9.05 10.03
N ASP A 147 13.02 -9.77 9.06
CA ASP A 147 13.14 -9.38 7.67
C ASP A 147 12.39 -8.08 7.41
N ILE A 148 12.96 -7.20 6.59
CA ILE A 148 12.38 -5.91 6.20
C ILE A 148 12.27 -5.81 4.69
N LEU A 149 11.07 -5.51 4.20
CA LEU A 149 10.78 -5.29 2.79
C LEU A 149 10.97 -3.82 2.41
N PHE A 150 11.90 -3.58 1.50
CA PHE A 150 12.14 -2.27 0.89
C PHE A 150 11.37 -2.14 -0.42
N GLN A 151 10.70 -0.99 -0.61
CA GLN A 151 9.89 -0.70 -1.79
C GLN A 151 10.18 0.69 -2.37
N SER A 152 10.80 1.57 -1.58
CA SER A 152 11.04 2.98 -1.92
C SER A 152 12.30 3.51 -1.24
N GLU A 153 13.24 2.63 -0.90
CA GLU A 153 14.41 2.93 -0.08
C GLU A 153 15.66 2.76 -0.95
N PRO A 154 16.04 3.80 -1.72
CA PRO A 154 16.99 3.65 -2.81
C PRO A 154 18.38 3.21 -2.33
N GLU A 155 18.78 3.58 -1.12
CA GLU A 155 20.10 3.23 -0.57
C GLU A 155 20.22 1.72 -0.29
N GLU A 156 19.30 1.12 0.47
CA GLU A 156 19.30 -0.31 0.77
C GLU A 156 19.00 -1.12 -0.49
N MET A 157 18.09 -0.64 -1.36
CA MET A 157 17.79 -1.31 -2.62
C MET A 157 19.02 -1.34 -3.54
N ALA A 158 19.73 -0.22 -3.69
CA ALA A 158 20.97 -0.18 -4.49
C ALA A 158 22.06 -1.07 -3.89
N TRP A 159 22.17 -1.11 -2.55
CA TRP A 159 23.10 -1.99 -1.85
C TRP A 159 22.79 -3.47 -2.13
N LEU A 160 21.53 -3.88 -1.96
CA LEU A 160 21.09 -5.26 -2.18
C LEU A 160 21.16 -5.69 -3.64
N ALA A 161 20.96 -4.76 -4.58
CA ALA A 161 21.12 -5.02 -6.00
C ALA A 161 22.60 -5.07 -6.45
N GLY A 162 23.57 -4.82 -5.56
CA GLY A 162 24.99 -4.74 -5.91
C GLY A 162 25.33 -3.55 -6.83
N LEU A 163 24.45 -2.55 -6.89
CA LEU A 163 24.58 -1.36 -7.74
C LEU A 163 25.36 -0.22 -7.06
N THR A 164 25.72 -0.39 -5.80
CA THR A 164 26.64 0.51 -5.09
C THR A 164 28.06 0.33 -5.61
N LYS A 165 28.45 1.13 -6.62
CA LYS A 165 29.85 1.21 -7.10
C LYS A 165 30.79 1.68 -5.97
N ALA A 166 32.04 1.23 -6.04
CA ALA A 166 33.16 1.76 -5.27
C ALA A 166 33.20 3.29 -5.40
N GLY A 167 32.79 3.97 -4.34
CA GLY A 167 32.36 5.38 -4.35
C GLY A 167 31.36 5.67 -3.23
N GLY A 168 30.52 4.66 -2.89
CA GLY A 168 29.85 4.51 -1.59
C GLY A 168 28.84 5.59 -1.20
N LEU A 169 27.86 5.20 -0.38
CA LEU A 169 27.08 6.16 0.41
C LEU A 169 28.08 7.07 1.15
N ASP A 170 27.95 8.39 1.02
CA ASP A 170 28.84 9.33 1.70
C ASP A 170 28.70 9.23 3.23
N ASP A 171 29.66 9.78 3.98
CA ASP A 171 29.70 9.65 5.44
C ASP A 171 28.47 10.28 6.12
N GLN A 172 27.88 11.31 5.52
CA GLN A 172 26.66 11.93 6.01
C GLN A 172 25.48 10.96 5.90
N LEU A 173 25.31 10.33 4.73
CA LEU A 173 24.25 9.37 4.47
C LEU A 173 24.40 8.11 5.32
N ARG A 174 25.63 7.61 5.50
CA ARG A 174 25.92 6.51 6.44
C ARG A 174 25.49 6.86 7.86
N SER A 175 25.83 8.07 8.32
CA SER A 175 25.45 8.55 9.66
C SER A 175 23.94 8.61 9.83
N LEU A 176 23.22 9.12 8.82
CA LEU A 176 21.75 9.17 8.84
C LEU A 176 21.13 7.78 8.85
N LEU A 177 21.66 6.83 8.07
CA LEU A 177 21.19 5.44 8.06
C LEU A 177 21.42 4.77 9.42
N MET A 178 22.60 4.94 10.03
CA MET A 178 22.85 4.46 11.39
C MET A 178 21.85 5.04 12.40
N GLU A 179 21.54 6.33 12.31
CA GLU A 179 20.55 6.98 13.19
C GLU A 179 19.12 6.46 12.99
N ILE A 180 18.72 6.23 11.73
CA ILE A 180 17.40 5.68 11.37
C ILE A 180 17.22 4.31 12.04
N TYR A 181 18.17 3.41 11.86
CA TYR A 181 18.11 2.03 12.37
C TYR A 181 18.48 1.91 13.85
N ASP A 182 19.05 2.96 14.44
CA ASP A 182 19.73 2.91 15.74
C ASP A 182 20.90 1.91 15.73
N ALA A 183 21.55 1.80 14.58
CA ALA A 183 22.71 0.93 14.40
C ALA A 183 23.95 1.65 14.94
N GLY A 184 24.46 1.19 16.08
CA GLY A 184 25.70 1.73 16.66
C GLY A 184 26.98 1.38 15.90
N ASP A 185 26.87 0.67 14.78
CA ASP A 185 27.98 0.20 13.96
C ASP A 185 27.53 -0.01 12.50
N TRP A 186 28.31 0.51 11.56
CA TRP A 186 27.99 0.47 10.12
C TRP A 186 28.04 -0.95 9.55
N ASP A 187 29.05 -1.73 9.91
CA ASP A 187 29.23 -3.08 9.39
C ASP A 187 28.13 -4.01 9.86
N LYS A 188 27.64 -3.84 11.10
CA LYS A 188 26.44 -4.53 11.61
C LYS A 188 25.17 -4.16 10.83
N LEU A 189 25.01 -2.89 10.46
CA LEU A 189 23.85 -2.47 9.66
C LEU A 189 23.88 -3.10 8.27
N VAL A 190 25.05 -3.07 7.62
CA VAL A 190 25.27 -3.72 6.32
C VAL A 190 25.01 -5.23 6.40
N ALA A 191 25.56 -5.90 7.41
CA ALA A 191 25.34 -7.34 7.62
C ALA A 191 23.86 -7.66 7.85
N TYR A 192 23.14 -6.80 8.58
CA TYR A 192 21.69 -6.93 8.74
C TYR A 192 20.97 -6.80 7.39
N TRP A 193 21.28 -5.80 6.57
CA TRP A 193 20.66 -5.67 5.25
C TRP A 193 20.90 -6.90 4.39
N GLN A 194 22.13 -7.41 4.34
CA GLN A 194 22.47 -8.61 3.57
C GLN A 194 21.68 -9.85 4.02
N ALA A 195 21.44 -10.01 5.33
CA ALA A 195 20.71 -11.16 5.86
C ALA A 195 19.18 -11.00 5.79
N HIS A 196 18.68 -9.79 6.06
CA HIS A 196 17.27 -9.53 6.40
C HIS A 196 16.56 -8.57 5.45
N GLY A 197 17.31 -7.83 4.63
CA GLY A 197 16.75 -6.91 3.63
C GLY A 197 16.14 -7.69 2.47
N LYS A 198 14.88 -7.39 2.13
CA LYS A 198 14.16 -7.99 0.99
C LYS A 198 13.77 -6.91 -0.01
N VAL A 199 14.01 -7.22 -1.28
CA VAL A 199 13.58 -6.42 -2.44
C VAL A 199 13.09 -7.41 -3.48
N PHE A 200 11.95 -7.12 -4.10
CA PHE A 200 11.39 -7.96 -5.16
C PHE A 200 11.11 -7.11 -6.39
N TYR A 201 11.55 -7.62 -7.55
CA TYR A 201 11.29 -7.03 -8.86
C TYR A 201 10.28 -7.83 -9.67
N ASP A 202 9.96 -9.04 -9.19
CA ASP A 202 8.95 -9.92 -9.73
C ASP A 202 7.85 -10.18 -8.70
N VAL A 203 6.60 -10.10 -9.16
CA VAL A 203 5.42 -10.19 -8.30
C VAL A 203 5.19 -11.63 -7.82
N ASP A 204 5.45 -12.62 -8.67
CA ASP A 204 5.25 -14.03 -8.34
C ASP A 204 6.32 -14.52 -7.36
N GLU A 205 7.57 -14.07 -7.53
CA GLU A 205 8.65 -14.27 -6.57
C GLU A 205 8.31 -13.66 -5.21
N TRP A 206 7.83 -12.42 -5.19
CA TRP A 206 7.41 -11.78 -3.95
C TRP A 206 6.29 -12.60 -3.27
N SER A 207 5.25 -12.97 -4.01
CA SER A 207 4.14 -13.77 -3.46
C SER A 207 4.61 -15.10 -2.87
N ARG A 208 5.49 -15.84 -3.56
CA ARG A 208 6.05 -17.11 -3.08
C ARG A 208 6.94 -16.94 -1.86
N SER A 209 7.74 -15.87 -1.79
CA SER A 209 8.63 -15.61 -0.65
C SER A 209 7.88 -15.45 0.67
N LEU A 210 6.59 -15.10 0.61
CA LEU A 210 5.79 -14.82 1.79
C LEU A 210 5.50 -16.06 2.63
N ASP A 211 5.64 -17.27 2.08
CA ASP A 211 5.49 -18.54 2.83
C ASP A 211 6.49 -18.70 3.98
N ALA A 212 7.57 -17.91 3.98
CA ALA A 212 8.54 -17.91 5.07
C ALA A 212 8.00 -17.27 6.36
N TYR A 213 6.96 -16.43 6.28
CA TYR A 213 6.50 -15.58 7.37
C TYR A 213 5.16 -16.03 7.94
N ASP A 214 5.02 -15.89 9.26
CA ASP A 214 3.74 -16.10 9.94
C ASP A 214 2.85 -14.85 9.82
N TYR A 215 3.44 -13.67 9.61
CA TYR A 215 2.71 -12.41 9.45
C TYR A 215 3.49 -11.33 8.69
N VAL A 216 2.77 -10.32 8.20
CA VAL A 216 3.32 -9.09 7.62
C VAL A 216 2.77 -7.86 8.34
N LEU A 217 3.64 -6.95 8.78
CA LEU A 217 3.23 -5.74 9.52
C LEU A 217 3.93 -4.50 8.97
N GLY A 218 3.16 -3.43 8.75
CA GLY A 218 3.80 -2.16 8.40
C GLY A 218 2.89 -1.09 7.80
N THR A 219 3.48 -0.03 7.27
CA THR A 219 2.75 1.17 6.80
C THR A 219 2.44 1.20 5.30
N ARG A 220 2.87 0.17 4.56
CA ARG A 220 2.79 0.13 3.09
C ARG A 220 1.59 -0.66 2.65
N LEU A 221 0.58 0.04 2.15
CA LEU A 221 -0.68 -0.54 1.69
C LEU A 221 -0.47 -1.74 0.75
N HIS A 222 0.35 -1.61 -0.30
CA HIS A 222 0.54 -2.68 -1.27
C HIS A 222 1.31 -3.88 -0.71
N GLY A 223 2.23 -3.66 0.24
CA GLY A 223 2.88 -4.78 0.94
C GLY A 223 1.89 -5.58 1.77
N THR A 224 0.97 -4.91 2.45
CA THR A 224 -0.11 -5.55 3.19
C THR A 224 -1.10 -6.28 2.26
N ILE A 225 -1.50 -5.66 1.14
CA ILE A 225 -2.39 -6.28 0.16
C ILE A 225 -1.73 -7.51 -0.48
N MET A 226 -0.46 -7.43 -0.86
CA MET A 226 0.29 -8.56 -1.40
C MET A 226 0.27 -9.74 -0.44
N ALA A 227 0.53 -9.50 0.85
CA ALA A 227 0.51 -10.53 1.88
C ALA A 227 -0.85 -11.20 2.03
N LEU A 228 -1.91 -10.40 2.17
CA LEU A 228 -3.28 -10.92 2.30
C LEU A 228 -3.73 -11.67 1.05
N ASN A 229 -3.46 -11.14 -0.14
CA ASN A 229 -3.77 -11.81 -1.41
C ASN A 229 -2.86 -13.01 -1.71
N SER A 230 -1.84 -13.24 -0.88
CA SER A 230 -1.01 -14.45 -0.91
C SER A 230 -1.38 -15.42 0.22
N GLY A 231 -2.38 -15.12 1.05
CA GLY A 231 -2.80 -15.99 2.16
C GLY A 231 -2.01 -15.85 3.45
N VAL A 232 -1.14 -14.83 3.55
CA VAL A 232 -0.36 -14.57 4.77
C VAL A 232 -1.07 -13.49 5.60
N PRO A 233 -1.32 -13.72 6.90
CA PRO A 233 -1.89 -12.69 7.78
C PRO A 233 -1.11 -11.38 7.70
N ALA A 234 -1.79 -10.26 7.50
CA ALA A 234 -1.14 -8.96 7.46
C ALA A 234 -1.94 -7.88 8.16
N ALA A 235 -1.24 -6.90 8.73
CA ALA A 235 -1.84 -5.74 9.36
C ALA A 235 -1.23 -4.43 8.85
N LEU A 236 -2.11 -3.50 8.45
CA LEU A 236 -1.73 -2.16 8.02
C LEU A 236 -1.64 -1.21 9.20
N VAL A 237 -0.51 -0.53 9.32
CA VAL A 237 -0.33 0.60 10.24
C VAL A 237 -0.68 1.89 9.49
N TYR A 238 -1.90 2.39 9.70
CA TYR A 238 -2.31 3.64 9.06
C TYR A 238 -1.79 4.86 9.82
N HIS A 239 -1.41 5.88 9.06
CA HIS A 239 -0.79 7.12 9.55
C HIS A 239 -1.31 8.34 8.78
N ASP A 240 -2.15 8.13 7.77
CA ASP A 240 -2.80 9.18 6.98
C ASP A 240 -4.23 8.75 6.61
N SER A 241 -5.03 9.72 6.17
CA SER A 241 -6.43 9.51 5.76
C SER A 241 -6.58 8.46 4.66
N ARG A 242 -5.66 8.44 3.71
CA ARG A 242 -5.63 7.55 2.56
C ARG A 242 -5.50 6.07 2.96
N THR A 243 -4.55 5.74 3.82
CA THR A 243 -4.30 4.36 4.27
C THR A 243 -5.40 3.88 5.19
N ARG A 244 -5.93 4.77 6.03
CA ARG A 244 -7.10 4.49 6.87
C ARG A 244 -8.36 4.21 6.03
N GLU A 245 -8.69 5.08 5.08
CA GLU A 245 -9.84 4.92 4.18
C GLU A 245 -9.80 3.57 3.47
N MET A 246 -8.64 3.20 2.94
CA MET A 246 -8.43 1.91 2.28
C MET A 246 -8.61 0.73 3.23
N ALA A 247 -8.10 0.83 4.46
CA ALA A 247 -8.26 -0.22 5.45
C ALA A 247 -9.73 -0.43 5.84
N GLU A 248 -10.47 0.66 6.05
CA GLU A 248 -11.90 0.63 6.37
C GLU A 248 -12.74 0.09 5.20
N PHE A 249 -12.47 0.54 3.97
CA PHE A 249 -13.20 0.09 2.77
C PHE A 249 -13.06 -1.43 2.52
N ALA A 250 -11.83 -1.92 2.59
CA ALA A 250 -11.49 -3.32 2.31
C ALA A 250 -11.51 -4.23 3.54
N ALA A 251 -11.81 -3.69 4.73
CA ALA A 251 -11.72 -4.39 6.00
C ALA A 251 -10.33 -5.02 6.24
N ILE A 252 -9.26 -4.34 5.84
CA ILE A 252 -7.88 -4.78 6.09
C ILE A 252 -7.64 -4.72 7.61
N PRO A 253 -7.12 -5.78 8.25
CA PRO A 253 -6.69 -5.71 9.64
C PRO A 253 -5.72 -4.56 9.82
N SER A 254 -5.98 -3.66 10.76
CA SER A 254 -5.23 -2.43 10.85
C SER A 254 -5.20 -1.85 12.26
N ILE A 255 -4.21 -0.97 12.48
CA ILE A 255 -3.99 -0.25 13.73
C ILE A 255 -3.46 1.15 13.43
N SER A 256 -3.81 2.13 14.26
CA SER A 256 -3.26 3.48 14.11
C SER A 256 -1.79 3.52 14.53
N ALA A 257 -1.03 4.42 13.90
CA ALA A 257 0.36 4.68 14.26
C ALA A 257 0.54 5.04 15.76
N GLU A 258 -0.42 5.75 16.35
CA GLU A 258 -0.43 6.17 17.75
C GLU A 258 -0.69 5.00 18.70
N GLN A 259 -1.56 4.07 18.31
CA GLN A 259 -1.93 2.88 19.10
C GLN A 259 -0.91 1.75 18.97
N LEU A 260 -0.08 1.76 17.91
CA LEU A 260 0.92 0.73 17.69
C LEU A 260 1.91 0.64 18.86
N ARG A 261 2.12 -0.59 19.34
CA ARG A 261 3.17 -0.96 20.29
C ARG A 261 4.02 -2.06 19.66
N LEU A 262 5.34 -1.86 19.67
CA LEU A 262 6.30 -2.70 18.95
C LEU A 262 7.10 -3.57 19.94
N ASP A 263 6.42 -4.62 20.40
CA ASP A 263 6.98 -5.69 21.20
C ASP A 263 6.28 -7.01 20.82
N SER A 264 6.89 -8.16 21.15
CA SER A 264 6.37 -9.48 20.76
C SER A 264 4.92 -9.69 21.19
N ARG A 265 4.59 -9.34 22.44
CA ARG A 265 3.27 -9.59 23.01
C ARG A 265 2.20 -8.75 22.30
N SER A 266 2.53 -7.50 22.00
CA SER A 266 1.63 -6.57 21.30
C SER A 266 1.41 -6.97 19.84
N VAL A 267 2.45 -7.44 19.14
CA VAL A 267 2.34 -7.96 17.77
C VAL A 267 1.49 -9.24 17.73
N GLU A 268 1.76 -10.20 18.60
CA GLU A 268 0.95 -11.42 18.70
C GLU A 268 -0.52 -11.10 19.04
N ALA A 269 -0.75 -10.15 19.94
CA ALA A 269 -2.10 -9.73 20.32
C ALA A 269 -2.84 -9.04 19.16
N LEU A 270 -2.14 -8.28 18.31
CA LEU A 270 -2.71 -7.65 17.12
C LEU A 270 -3.26 -8.72 16.16
N PHE A 271 -2.46 -9.72 15.81
CA PHE A 271 -2.88 -10.78 14.87
C PHE A 271 -3.90 -11.75 15.46
N ARG A 272 -3.85 -12.00 16.78
CA ARG A 272 -4.89 -12.80 17.46
C ARG A 272 -6.27 -12.14 17.41
N LYS A 273 -6.32 -10.81 17.35
CA LYS A 273 -7.55 -10.01 17.26
C LYS A 273 -7.93 -9.62 15.83
N ALA A 274 -7.07 -9.89 14.85
CA ALA A 274 -7.33 -9.57 13.46
C ALA A 274 -8.51 -10.38 12.93
N ASP A 275 -9.45 -9.70 12.27
CA ASP A 275 -10.62 -10.32 11.64
C ASP A 275 -10.31 -10.58 10.16
N LEU A 276 -9.59 -11.68 9.91
CA LEU A 276 -9.20 -12.07 8.54
C LEU A 276 -10.40 -12.51 7.71
N ASP A 277 -11.39 -13.16 8.34
CA ASP A 277 -12.60 -13.61 7.64
C ASP A 277 -13.36 -12.44 7.05
N ARG A 278 -13.50 -11.34 7.80
CA ARG A 278 -14.12 -10.12 7.32
C ARG A 278 -13.37 -9.50 6.15
N TYR A 279 -12.03 -9.53 6.14
CA TYR A 279 -11.24 -9.07 5.00
C TYR A 279 -11.56 -9.89 3.74
N TYR A 280 -11.48 -11.22 3.81
CA TYR A 280 -11.71 -12.07 2.65
C TYR A 280 -13.16 -11.99 2.16
N GLN A 281 -14.14 -11.95 3.06
CA GLN A 281 -15.54 -11.71 2.70
C GLN A 281 -15.71 -10.36 1.97
N ARG A 282 -15.18 -9.27 2.54
CA ARG A 282 -15.25 -7.93 1.94
C ARG A 282 -14.52 -7.86 0.61
N ARG A 283 -13.43 -8.61 0.44
CA ARG A 283 -12.74 -8.75 -0.86
C ARG A 283 -13.65 -9.36 -1.92
N LYS A 284 -14.40 -10.44 -1.60
CA LYS A 284 -15.39 -11.03 -2.53
C LYS A 284 -16.48 -10.03 -2.92
N GLU A 285 -17.05 -9.32 -1.95
CA GLU A 285 -18.07 -8.29 -2.20
C GLU A 285 -17.55 -7.15 -3.08
N ASN A 286 -16.37 -6.63 -2.75
CA ASN A 286 -15.78 -5.51 -3.47
C ASN A 286 -15.29 -5.89 -4.87
N HIS A 287 -14.88 -7.15 -5.07
CA HIS A 287 -14.53 -7.66 -6.39
C HIS A 287 -15.72 -7.60 -7.37
N LEU A 288 -16.91 -8.01 -6.92
CA LEU A 288 -18.14 -7.91 -7.73
C LEU A 288 -18.48 -6.45 -8.08
N LYS A 289 -18.32 -5.53 -7.13
CA LYS A 289 -18.49 -4.08 -7.38
C LYS A 289 -17.50 -3.57 -8.43
N TYR A 290 -16.25 -4.01 -8.35
CA TYR A 290 -15.23 -3.61 -9.33
C TYR A 290 -15.51 -4.17 -10.72
N GLN A 291 -15.91 -5.44 -10.84
CA GLN A 291 -16.34 -6.02 -12.11
C GLN A 291 -17.53 -5.28 -12.72
N ALA A 292 -18.53 -4.91 -11.91
CA ALA A 292 -19.67 -4.12 -12.36
C ALA A 292 -19.24 -2.73 -12.87
N PHE A 293 -18.32 -2.06 -12.16
CA PHE A 293 -17.73 -0.80 -12.59
C PHE A 293 -17.00 -0.92 -13.93
N LEU A 294 -16.18 -1.96 -14.12
CA LEU A 294 -15.44 -2.20 -15.36
C LEU A 294 -16.41 -2.38 -16.54
N LYS A 295 -17.43 -3.24 -16.38
CA LYS A 295 -18.45 -3.47 -17.42
C LYS A 295 -19.22 -2.20 -17.76
N ALA A 296 -19.65 -1.43 -16.76
CA ALA A 296 -20.33 -0.15 -16.97
C ALA A 296 -19.43 0.90 -17.68
N SER A 297 -18.10 0.75 -17.55
CA SER A 297 -17.11 1.58 -18.23
C SER A 297 -16.71 1.07 -19.61
N GLY A 298 -17.38 0.04 -20.13
CA GLY A 298 -17.08 -0.57 -21.44
C GLY A 298 -15.81 -1.44 -21.44
N LEU A 299 -15.32 -1.85 -20.28
CA LEU A 299 -14.16 -2.72 -20.12
C LEU A 299 -14.61 -4.15 -19.84
N ASN A 300 -14.09 -5.11 -20.62
CA ASN A 300 -14.28 -6.53 -20.38
C ASN A 300 -13.07 -7.07 -19.61
N PRO A 301 -13.25 -7.53 -18.35
CA PRO A 301 -12.18 -8.19 -17.63
C PRO A 301 -11.71 -9.44 -18.38
N ALA A 302 -10.41 -9.72 -18.36
CA ALA A 302 -9.84 -10.92 -18.98
C ALA A 302 -10.38 -12.21 -18.34
N ASP A 303 -10.36 -13.31 -19.08
CA ASP A 303 -10.70 -14.63 -18.54
C ASP A 303 -9.78 -14.96 -17.35
N GLY A 304 -10.38 -15.35 -16.21
CA GLY A 304 -9.65 -15.54 -14.95
C GLY A 304 -9.45 -14.27 -14.11
N PHE A 305 -9.96 -13.10 -14.54
CA PHE A 305 -10.11 -11.93 -13.67
C PHE A 305 -11.24 -12.19 -12.65
N GLY A 306 -10.89 -12.92 -11.59
CA GLY A 306 -11.83 -13.43 -10.62
C GLY A 306 -11.10 -14.11 -9.48
N LEU A 307 -11.66 -14.00 -8.27
CA LEU A 307 -11.29 -14.85 -7.14
C LEU A 307 -11.27 -16.31 -7.61
N ALA A 308 -10.12 -16.98 -7.49
CA ALA A 308 -10.02 -18.42 -7.75
C ALA A 308 -11.18 -19.12 -7.01
N GLN A 309 -12.10 -19.72 -7.78
CA GLN A 309 -13.28 -20.37 -7.19
C GLN A 309 -12.81 -21.47 -6.24
N GLU A 310 -13.36 -21.49 -5.03
CA GLU A 310 -13.31 -22.65 -4.15
C GLU A 310 -13.98 -23.80 -4.92
N HIS A 311 -13.20 -24.71 -5.49
CA HIS A 311 -13.72 -26.01 -5.86
C HIS A 311 -14.20 -26.64 -4.56
N LYS A 312 -15.52 -26.77 -4.41
CA LYS A 312 -16.10 -27.73 -3.49
C LYS A 312 -15.44 -29.06 -3.83
N THR A 313 -14.65 -29.59 -2.91
CA THR A 313 -14.34 -31.02 -2.91
C THR A 313 -15.69 -31.72 -2.75
N GLU A 314 -16.25 -32.17 -3.87
CA GLU A 314 -17.27 -33.21 -3.87
C GLU A 314 -16.63 -34.44 -3.23
N GLY A 315 -17.04 -34.72 -2.00
CA GLY A 315 -16.87 -36.03 -1.36
C GLY A 315 -18.17 -36.80 -1.46
#